data_AF-A0A7Y5MES5-F1
#
_entry.id   AF-A0A7Y5MES5-F1
#
_cell.length_a   1.000
_cell.length_b   1.000
_cell.length_c   1.000
_cell.angle_alpha   90.00
_cell.angle_beta   90.00
_cell.angle_gamma   90.00
#
_symmetry.space_group_name_H-M   'P 1'
#
loop_
_entity.id
_entity.type
_entity.pdbx_description
1 polymer ?
#
loop_
_entity_poly.entity_id
_entity_poly.type
_entity_poly.pdbx_seq_one_letter_code
_entity_poly.pdbx_strand_id
1 'polypeptide(L)' 'MEKPTFRNSMLATIDWPKYHPELDKPKEICHSYVTDGRIEFLSDCTHTHARQTMDLPDIDPLWNEPR' A
#
# COMPACT_ATOMS: atom_id res chain seq x y z
N MET A 1 28.04 4.45 20.03
CA MET A 1 27.10 5.30 19.27
C MET A 1 26.04 4.39 18.69
N GLU A 2 24.77 4.68 18.93
CA GLU A 2 23.66 3.91 18.36
C GLU A 2 23.57 4.20 16.86
N LYS A 3 23.32 3.17 16.03
CA LYS A 3 23.22 3.32 14.57
C LYS A 3 21.83 3.87 14.22
N PRO A 4 21.70 4.81 13.28
CA PRO A 4 20.39 5.32 12.89
C PRO A 4 19.56 4.22 12.21
N THR A 5 18.26 4.19 12.50
CA THR A 5 17.25 3.43 11.77
C THR A 5 16.28 4.40 11.12
N PHE A 6 15.80 4.07 9.92
CA PHE A 6 14.77 4.84 9.23
C PHE A 6 13.63 3.90 8.87
N ARG A 7 12.40 4.39 9.00
CA ARG A 7 11.20 3.69 8.55
C ARG A 7 10.78 4.31 7.22
N ASN A 8 11.08 3.64 6.12
CA ASN A 8 10.71 4.12 4.79
C ASN A 8 9.22 3.93 4.55
N SER A 9 8.54 4.98 4.10
CA SER A 9 7.17 4.89 3.61
C SER A 9 7.14 4.64 2.11
N MET A 10 6.00 4.12 1.64
CA MET A 10 5.66 3.93 0.24
C MET A 10 4.52 4.88 -0.12
N LEU A 11 4.69 5.65 -1.19
CA LEU A 11 3.65 6.51 -1.76
C LEU A 11 3.20 5.95 -3.11
N ALA A 12 1.92 5.64 -3.22
CA ALA A 12 1.27 5.25 -4.47
C ALA A 12 0.17 6.25 -4.82
N THR A 13 0.18 6.70 -6.07
CA THR A 13 -0.86 7.57 -6.63
C THR A 13 -1.55 6.83 -7.76
N ILE A 14 -2.86 6.64 -7.65
CA ILE A 14 -3.66 5.90 -8.62
C ILE A 14 -4.58 6.88 -9.33
N ASP A 15 -4.38 7.04 -10.64
CA ASP A 15 -5.21 7.86 -11.51
C ASP A 15 -6.30 6.99 -12.15
N TRP A 16 -7.31 6.62 -11.37
CA TRP A 16 -8.41 5.76 -11.82
C TRP A 16 -9.08 6.27 -13.11
N PRO A 17 -9.43 7.57 -13.27
CA PRO A 17 -10.03 8.06 -14.51
C PRO A 17 -9.15 7.89 -15.75
N LYS A 18 -7.82 7.86 -15.58
CA LYS A 18 -6.88 7.69 -16.69
C LYS A 18 -6.77 6.25 -17.17
N TYR A 19 -6.75 5.28 -16.25
CA TYR A 19 -6.48 3.87 -16.57
C TYR A 19 -7.75 3.00 -16.59
N HIS A 20 -8.80 3.42 -15.89
CA HIS A 20 -10.07 2.72 -15.72
C HIS A 20 -11.25 3.70 -15.73
N PRO A 21 -11.49 4.39 -16.86
CA PRO A 21 -12.56 5.38 -16.97
C PRO A 21 -13.96 4.81 -16.72
N GLU A 22 -14.15 3.50 -16.84
CA GLU A 22 -15.41 2.78 -16.61
C GLU A 22 -15.82 2.66 -15.13
N LEU A 23 -14.88 2.82 -14.18
CA LEU A 23 -15.11 2.51 -12.76
C LEU A 23 -15.75 3.66 -11.96
N ASP A 24 -15.93 4.85 -12.56
CA ASP A 24 -16.38 6.08 -11.87
C ASP A 24 -15.69 6.29 -10.51
N LYS A 25 -14.35 6.17 -10.50
CA LYS A 25 -13.52 6.35 -9.31
C LYS A 25 -12.67 7.61 -9.40
N PRO A 26 -12.55 8.40 -8.32
CA PRO A 26 -11.66 9.56 -8.28
C PRO A 26 -10.21 9.10 -8.22
N LYS A 27 -9.24 10.02 -8.39
CA LYS A 27 -7.83 9.71 -8.09
C LYS A 27 -7.65 9.39 -6.62
N GLU A 28 -6.79 8.44 -6.31
CA GLU A 28 -6.47 8.04 -4.93
C GLU A 28 -4.98 8.19 -4.62
N ILE A 29 -4.68 8.51 -3.37
CA ILE A 29 -3.34 8.50 -2.78
C ILE A 29 -3.34 7.44 -1.69
N CYS A 30 -2.33 6.57 -1.69
CA CYS A 30 -2.02 5.64 -0.63
C CYS A 30 -0.60 5.91 -0.13
N HIS A 31 -0.48 6.27 1.13
CA HIS A 31 0.79 6.45 1.83
C HIS A 31 0.85 5.44 2.96
N SER A 32 1.83 4.54 2.93
CA SER A 32 1.85 3.40 3.83
C SER A 32 3.24 3.00 4.29
N TYR A 33 3.28 2.22 5.36
CA TYR A 33 4.44 1.48 5.79
C TYR A 33 4.16 -0.02 5.70
N VAL A 34 5.15 -0.79 5.25
CA VAL A 34 5.08 -2.25 5.25
C VAL A 34 6.20 -2.79 6.13
N THR A 35 5.84 -3.38 7.25
CA THR A 35 6.78 -3.87 8.28
C THR A 35 6.17 -5.06 8.99
N ASP A 36 6.97 -6.09 9.28
CA ASP A 36 6.58 -7.23 10.13
C ASP A 36 5.27 -7.94 9.70
N GLY A 37 5.11 -8.16 8.39
CA GLY A 37 3.92 -8.82 7.85
C GLY A 37 2.64 -7.97 7.95
N ARG A 38 2.77 -6.66 8.23
CA ARG A 38 1.65 -5.73 8.33
C ARG A 38 1.82 -4.56 7.39
N ILE A 39 0.70 -4.00 6.97
CA ILE A 39 0.61 -2.72 6.28
C ILE A 39 -0.11 -1.70 7.17
N GLU A 40 0.49 -0.53 7.34
CA GLU A 40 -0.11 0.63 8.02
C GLU A 40 -0.41 1.71 6.99
N PHE A 41 -1.68 2.07 6.83
CA PHE A 41 -2.12 3.18 5.98
C PHE A 41 -2.15 4.48 6.78
N LEU A 42 -1.48 5.51 6.27
CA LEU A 42 -1.32 6.78 6.96
C LEU A 42 -2.52 7.71 6.79
N SER A 43 -2.50 8.82 7.54
CA SER A 43 -3.62 9.76 7.61
C SER A 43 -3.86 10.58 6.35
N ASP A 44 -2.88 10.66 5.46
CA ASP A 44 -2.92 11.36 4.18
C ASP A 44 -3.32 10.43 3.01
N CYS A 45 -3.65 9.16 3.28
CA CYS A 45 -4.37 8.33 2.34
C CYS A 45 -5.76 8.93 2.04
N THR A 46 -6.18 8.85 0.78
CA THR A 46 -7.52 9.30 0.35
C THR A 46 -8.49 8.15 0.05
N HIS A 47 -8.04 6.90 0.18
CA HIS A 47 -8.88 5.71 0.07
C HIS A 47 -9.50 5.32 1.42
N THR A 48 -10.50 4.44 1.38
CA THR A 48 -11.34 4.04 2.53
C THR A 48 -10.59 3.41 3.72
N HIS A 49 -9.35 2.96 3.52
CA HIS A 49 -8.53 2.30 4.54
C HIS A 49 -7.55 3.24 5.26
N ALA A 50 -7.64 4.56 5.06
CA ALA A 50 -6.80 5.52 5.76
C ALA A 50 -6.84 5.29 7.28
N ARG A 51 -5.68 5.40 7.94
CA ARG A 51 -5.50 5.22 9.40
C ARG A 51 -5.77 3.79 9.91
N GLN A 52 -5.74 2.78 9.04
CA GLN A 52 -5.91 1.38 9.41
C GLN A 52 -4.59 0.63 9.31
N THR A 53 -4.41 -0.37 10.18
CA THR A 53 -3.31 -1.34 10.09
C THR A 53 -3.91 -2.71 9.82
N MET A 54 -3.37 -3.41 8.83
CA MET A 54 -3.86 -4.73 8.40
C MET A 54 -2.71 -5.74 8.34
N ASP A 55 -3.04 -7.00 8.57
CA ASP A 55 -2.13 -8.11 8.32
C ASP A 55 -2.03 -8.37 6.81
N LEU A 56 -0.82 -8.61 6.31
CA LEU A 56 -0.60 -9.01 4.92
C LEU A 56 -1.02 -10.47 4.74
N PRO A 57 -1.59 -10.83 3.58
CA PRO A 57 -1.90 -12.22 3.28
C PRO A 57 -0.61 -13.03 3.12
N ASP A 58 -0.72 -14.33 3.36
CA ASP A 58 0.34 -15.27 2.99
C ASP A 58 0.61 -15.21 1.48
N ILE A 59 1.85 -15.44 1.09
CA ILE A 59 2.22 -15.52 -0.32
C ILE A 59 1.54 -16.74 -0.92
N ASP A 60 0.76 -16.51 -1.99
CA ASP A 60 0.12 -17.58 -2.73
C ASP A 60 1.20 -18.54 -3.31
N PRO A 61 1.13 -19.85 -3.02
CA PRO A 61 2.10 -20.85 -3.50
C PRO A 61 2.35 -20.81 -5.01
N LEU A 62 1.37 -20.38 -5.81
CA LEU A 62 1.48 -20.29 -7.27
C LEU A 62 2.53 -19.24 -7.73
N TRP A 63 2.92 -18.30 -6.87
CA TRP A 63 4.01 -17.34 -7.18
C TRP A 63 5.41 -17.95 -7.09
N ASN A 64 5.54 -19.17 -6.56
CA ASN A 64 6.81 -19.90 -6.51
C ASN A 64 7.02 -20.82 -7.72
N GLU A 65 6.08 -20.85 -8.67
CA GLU A 65 6.26 -21.58 -9.92
C GLU A 65 6.98 -20.69 -10.94
N PRO A 66 8.08 -21.16 -11.58
CA PRO A 66 8.73 -20.41 -12.63
C PRO A 66 7.77 -20.21 -13.82
N ARG A 67 7.59 -18.94 -14.21
CA ARG A 67 6.81 -18.55 -15.41
C ARG A 67 7.55 -18.84 -16.71
#